data_AF-A0A8T3R2S9-F1
#
_entry.id   AF-A0A8T3R2S9-F1
#
_cell.length_a   1.000
_cell.length_b   1.000
_cell.length_c   1.000
_cell.angle_alpha   90.00
_cell.angle_beta   90.00
_cell.angle_gamma   90.00
#
_symmetry.space_group_name_H-M   'P 1'
#
loop_
_entity.id
_entity.type
_entity.pdbx_description
1 polymer ?
#
loop_
_entity_poly.entity_id
_entity_poly.type
_entity_poly.pdbx_seq_one_letter_code
_entity_poly.pdbx_strand_id
1 'polypeptide(L)'
;MGSLVKTTSPLRIALVAPPMKSVPPVGYGGTERVVAALADGLHARGHDVTLFASGDSTASGTLEPLAPVALWDAGYRGDVSAYMQLAAARIGREADRFDIVHS
;
A
#
# COMPACT_ATOMS: atom_id res chain seq x y z
N MET A 1 4.93 -34.86 -17.31
CA MET A 1 3.95 -34.31 -16.34
C MET A 1 4.06 -32.80 -16.36
N GLY A 2 3.44 -32.14 -17.34
CA GLY A 2 3.52 -30.68 -17.51
C GLY A 2 2.63 -29.99 -16.49
N SER A 3 3.24 -29.28 -15.54
CA SER A 3 2.51 -28.43 -14.60
C SER A 3 1.85 -27.30 -15.38
N LEU A 4 0.52 -27.26 -15.38
CA LEU A 4 -0.26 -26.11 -15.84
C LEU A 4 -0.03 -24.98 -14.85
N VAL A 5 0.99 -24.14 -15.08
CA VAL A 5 1.06 -22.84 -14.44
C VAL A 5 -0.12 -22.04 -14.97
N LYS A 6 -1.18 -21.91 -14.16
CA LYS A 6 -2.30 -21.04 -14.45
C LYS A 6 -1.77 -19.61 -14.39
N THR A 7 -1.43 -19.02 -15.54
CA THR A 7 -1.07 -17.61 -15.60
C THR A 7 -2.31 -16.80 -15.24
N THR A 8 -2.40 -16.37 -13.99
CA THR A 8 -3.37 -15.35 -13.59
C THR A 8 -3.00 -14.06 -14.31
N SER A 9 -3.96 -13.44 -14.99
CA SER A 9 -3.77 -12.09 -15.53
C SER A 9 -3.28 -11.14 -14.43
N PRO A 10 -2.42 -10.15 -14.74
CA PRO A 10 -2.10 -9.05 -13.85
C PRO A 10 -3.37 -8.49 -13.19
N LEU A 11 -3.29 -8.24 -11.89
CA LEU A 11 -4.38 -7.64 -11.12
C LEU A 11 -3.97 -6.23 -10.75
N ARG A 12 -4.95 -5.34 -10.62
CA ARG A 12 -4.79 -3.98 -10.13
C ARG A 12 -5.16 -3.95 -8.65
N ILE A 13 -4.17 -3.75 -7.79
CA ILE A 13 -4.28 -3.98 -6.35
C ILE A 13 -4.02 -2.67 -5.61
N ALA A 14 -5.00 -2.21 -4.83
CA ALA A 14 -4.79 -1.17 -3.83
C ALA A 14 -4.32 -1.80 -2.52
N LEU A 15 -3.10 -1.48 -2.09
CA LEU A 15 -2.59 -1.80 -0.76
C LEU A 15 -2.66 -0.55 0.11
N VAL A 16 -3.35 -0.64 1.25
CA VAL A 16 -3.50 0.48 2.18
C VAL A 16 -2.67 0.21 3.43
N ALA A 17 -1.74 1.12 3.74
CA ALA A 17 -0.99 1.12 4.98
C ALA A 17 -1.33 2.37 5.80
N PRO A 18 -1.45 2.26 7.14
CA PRO A 18 -1.53 3.44 7.99
C PRO A 18 -0.30 4.33 7.77
N PRO A 19 -0.43 5.64 7.55
CA PRO A 19 0.72 6.52 7.28
C PRO A 19 1.49 6.89 8.56
N MET A 20 1.48 6.02 9.57
CA MET A 20 2.17 6.23 10.85
C MET A 20 3.69 6.09 10.67
N LYS A 21 4.11 5.09 9.90
CA LYS A 21 5.50 4.82 9.50
C LYS A 21 5.57 4.73 7.98
N SER A 22 6.77 4.93 7.43
CA SER A 22 7.04 4.70 6.02
C SER A 22 6.90 3.23 5.66
N VAL A 23 6.67 2.93 4.38
CA VAL A 23 6.63 1.57 3.83
C VAL A 23 7.78 1.41 2.83
N PRO A 24 8.84 0.65 3.14
CA PRO A 24 9.13 -0.03 4.41
C PRO A 24 9.45 0.95 5.55
N PRO A 25 9.33 0.52 6.82
CA PRO A 25 9.53 1.39 7.96
C PRO A 25 11.00 1.55 8.32
N VAL A 26 11.36 2.76 8.76
CA VAL A 26 12.62 3.00 9.47
C VAL A 26 12.46 2.54 10.93
N GLY A 27 13.17 1.46 11.29
CA GLY A 27 13.16 0.88 12.63
C GLY A 27 11.95 -0.02 12.88
N TYR A 28 11.17 0.28 13.93
CA TYR A 28 9.98 -0.48 14.29
C TYR A 28 8.80 -0.14 13.36
N GLY A 29 8.13 -1.19 12.89
CA GLY A 29 6.95 -1.13 12.01
C GLY A 29 6.65 -2.54 11.51
N GLY A 30 5.77 -3.26 12.21
CA GLY A 30 5.43 -4.64 11.85
C GLY A 30 4.56 -4.68 10.59
N THR A 31 3.49 -3.88 10.61
CA THR A 31 2.53 -3.74 9.51
C THR A 31 3.21 -3.27 8.24
N GLU A 32 3.95 -2.16 8.30
CA GLU A 32 4.59 -1.56 7.12
C GLU A 32 5.64 -2.49 6.51
N ARG A 33 6.30 -3.33 7.31
CA ARG A 33 7.23 -4.33 6.81
C ARG A 33 6.52 -5.44 6.04
N VAL A 34 5.38 -5.91 6.53
CA VAL A 34 4.55 -6.90 5.82
C VAL A 34 3.99 -6.30 4.53
N VAL A 35 3.48 -5.06 4.58
CA VAL A 35 2.97 -4.37 3.39
C VAL A 35 4.08 -4.18 2.35
N ALA A 36 5.29 -3.78 2.75
CA ALA A 36 6.41 -3.66 1.83
C ALA A 36 6.74 -5.01 1.14
N ALA A 37 6.85 -6.09 1.92
CA ALA A 37 7.12 -7.42 1.38
C ALA A 37 6.00 -7.89 0.42
N LEU A 38 4.74 -7.57 0.73
CA LEU A 38 3.59 -7.87 -0.11
C LEU A 38 3.62 -7.05 -1.41
N ALA A 39 3.86 -5.75 -1.32
CA ALA A 39 3.95 -4.84 -2.47
C ALA A 39 5.06 -5.29 -3.43
N ASP A 40 6.28 -5.51 -2.91
CA ASP A 40 7.42 -5.97 -3.69
C ASP A 40 7.15 -7.35 -4.31
N GLY A 41 6.56 -8.26 -3.54
CA GLY A 41 6.23 -9.61 -4.01
C GLY A 41 5.15 -9.63 -5.09
N LEU A 42 4.13 -8.78 -4.99
CA LEU A 42 3.06 -8.66 -6.00
C LEU A 42 3.57 -7.96 -7.26
N HIS A 43 4.35 -6.90 -7.10
CA HIS A 43 4.98 -6.20 -8.21
C HIS A 43 5.93 -7.11 -9.00
N ALA A 44 6.77 -7.88 -8.31
CA ALA A 44 7.66 -8.87 -8.94
C ALA A 44 6.92 -9.99 -9.69
N ARG A 45 5.64 -10.24 -9.35
CA ARG A 45 4.76 -11.20 -10.04
C ARG A 45 3.98 -10.57 -11.20
N GLY A 46 4.19 -9.28 -11.47
CA GLY A 46 3.58 -8.55 -12.59
C GLY A 46 2.20 -7.96 -12.27
N HIS A 47 1.79 -7.88 -11.00
CA HIS A 47 0.57 -7.16 -10.64
C HIS A 47 0.83 -5.64 -10.61
N ASP A 48 -0.19 -4.87 -10.95
CA ASP A 48 -0.19 -3.42 -10.83
C ASP A 48 -0.57 -3.05 -9.39
N VAL A 49 0.41 -2.59 -8.61
CA VAL A 49 0.23 -2.27 -7.19
C VAL A 49 0.16 -0.75 -7.04
N THR A 50 -0.90 -0.27 -6.42
CA THR A 50 -1.00 1.10 -5.91
C THR A 50 -0.95 1.07 -4.39
N LEU A 51 0.01 1.77 -3.80
CA LEU A 51 0.27 1.82 -2.37
C LEU A 51 -0.25 3.14 -1.78
N PHE A 52 -1.27 3.07 -0.94
CA PHE A 52 -1.75 4.21 -0.14
C PHE A 52 -1.01 4.21 1.20
N ALA A 53 -0.01 5.09 1.35
CA ALA A 53 0.88 5.14 2.51
C ALA A 53 1.39 6.57 2.77
N SER A 54 2.39 6.75 3.65
CA SER A 54 3.09 8.03 3.77
C SER A 54 3.96 8.32 2.55
N GLY A 55 4.15 9.60 2.22
CA GLY A 55 4.84 10.05 1.00
C GLY A 55 6.33 9.78 0.94
N ASP A 56 6.94 9.43 2.08
CA ASP A 56 8.32 8.97 2.23
C ASP A 56 8.46 7.44 2.12
N SER A 57 7.41 6.74 1.70
CA SER A 57 7.43 5.31 1.40
C SER A 57 8.16 5.02 0.08
N THR A 58 8.85 3.88 0.02
CA THR A 58 9.70 3.49 -1.12
C THR A 58 9.49 2.05 -1.60
N ALA A 59 8.48 1.34 -1.07
CA ALA A 59 8.12 0.01 -1.57
C ALA A 59 7.60 0.06 -3.02
N SER A 60 7.66 -1.08 -3.71
CA SER A 60 7.32 -1.17 -5.14
C SER A 60 5.85 -0.82 -5.43
N GLY A 61 5.62 -0.18 -6.58
CA GLY A 61 4.28 0.20 -7.06
C GLY A 61 4.10 1.71 -7.19
N THR A 62 2.88 2.11 -7.53
CA THR A 62 2.48 3.53 -7.62
C THR A 62 2.12 4.03 -6.22
N LEU A 63 2.84 5.03 -5.70
CA LEU A 63 2.56 5.62 -4.40
C LEU A 63 1.45 6.67 -4.47
N GLU A 64 0.41 6.51 -3.67
CA GLU A 64 -0.67 7.46 -3.45
C GLU A 64 -0.58 8.01 -2.01
N PRO A 65 0.09 9.16 -1.79
CA PRO A 65 0.42 9.63 -0.46
C PRO A 65 -0.83 10.09 0.32
N LEU A 66 -0.99 9.57 1.54
CA LEU A 66 -2.00 9.98 2.52
C LEU A 66 -1.51 11.15 3.38
N ALA A 67 -0.20 11.20 3.62
CA ALA A 67 0.50 12.29 4.30
C ALA A 67 1.85 12.54 3.58
N PRO A 68 2.45 13.74 3.64
CA PRO A 68 3.73 14.00 2.98
C PRO A 68 4.88 13.13 3.50
N VAL A 69 4.88 12.83 4.80
CA VAL A 69 5.87 12.01 5.50
C VAL A 69 5.17 11.16 6.56
N ALA A 70 5.86 10.14 7.07
CA ALA A 70 5.37 9.30 8.16
C ALA A 70 4.95 10.13 9.37
N LEU A 71 3.69 10.00 9.79
CA LEU A 71 3.08 10.85 10.82
C LEU A 71 3.83 10.76 12.14
N TRP A 72 4.27 9.57 12.54
CA TRP A 72 4.96 9.44 13.82
C TRP A 72 6.36 10.05 13.82
N ASP A 73 7.04 9.98 12.68
CA ASP A 73 8.37 10.58 12.46
C ASP A 73 8.26 12.11 12.37
N ALA A 74 7.12 12.63 11.90
CA ALA A 74 6.75 14.05 11.96
C ALA A 74 6.22 14.52 13.33
N GLY A 75 6.21 13.66 14.35
CA GLY A 75 5.75 14.01 15.70
C GLY A 75 4.23 14.05 15.89
N TYR A 76 3.43 13.71 14.87
CA TYR A 76 1.98 13.63 15.00
C TYR A 76 1.57 12.44 15.88
N ARG A 77 0.69 12.68 16.86
CA ARG A 77 0.15 11.66 17.78
C ARG A 77 -1.39 11.74 17.89
N GLY A 78 -2.02 12.44 16.96
CA GLY A 78 -3.47 12.58 16.91
C GLY A 78 -4.16 11.39 16.24
N ASP A 79 -5.44 11.56 15.96
CA ASP A 79 -6.25 10.54 15.30
C ASP A 79 -5.78 10.29 13.86
N VAL A 80 -5.52 9.03 13.52
CA VAL A 80 -5.12 8.58 12.19
C VAL A 80 -6.30 8.15 11.32
N SER A 81 -7.50 8.07 11.89
CA SER A 81 -8.72 7.60 11.21
C SER A 81 -9.07 8.47 9.99
N ALA A 82 -8.84 9.78 10.06
CA ALA A 82 -9.08 10.69 8.94
C ALA A 82 -8.23 10.36 7.70
N TYR A 83 -7.00 9.87 7.90
CA TYR A 83 -6.13 9.44 6.81
C TYR A 83 -6.61 8.12 6.18
N MET A 84 -7.11 7.20 7.00
CA MET A 84 -7.69 5.94 6.51
C MET A 84 -9.00 6.18 5.77
N GLN A 85 -9.84 7.10 6.27
CA GLN A 85 -11.06 7.53 5.58
C GLN A 85 -10.75 8.23 4.26
N LEU A 86 -9.68 9.03 4.21
CA LEU A 86 -9.19 9.64 2.96
C LEU A 86 -8.77 8.57 1.95
N ALA A 87 -8.05 7.52 2.38
CA ALA A 87 -7.70 6.38 1.53
C ALA A 87 -8.97 5.71 0.97
N ALA A 88 -9.91 5.35 1.84
CA ALA A 88 -11.17 4.73 1.44
C ALA A 88 -11.99 5.62 0.48
N ALA A 89 -12.04 6.93 0.73
CA ALA A 89 -12.74 7.87 -0.15
C ALA A 89 -12.07 8.02 -1.52
N ARG A 90 -10.73 8.00 -1.59
CA ARG A 90 -9.98 8.02 -2.86
C ARG A 90 -10.21 6.74 -3.65
N ILE A 91 -10.06 5.59 -3.00
CA ILE A 91 -10.30 4.27 -3.60
C ILE A 91 -11.74 4.17 -4.09
N GLY A 92 -12.72 4.59 -3.28
CA GLY A 92 -14.13 4.55 -3.65
C GLY A 92 -14.50 5.42 -4.86
N ARG A 93 -13.82 6.56 -5.06
CA ARG A 93 -14.03 7.40 -6.26
C ARG A 93 -13.49 6.77 -7.54
N GLU A 94 -12.50 5.89 -7.41
CA GLU A 94 -11.83 5.22 -8.51
C GLU A 94 -11.98 3.70 -8.38
N ALA A 95 -13.14 3.21 -7.90
CA ALA A 95 -13.31 1.80 -7.57
C ALA A 95 -13.01 0.87 -8.76
N ASP A 96 -13.38 1.28 -9.98
CA ASP A 96 -13.13 0.52 -11.22
C ASP A 96 -11.63 0.40 -11.59
N ARG A 97 -10.75 1.17 -10.94
CA ARG A 97 -9.28 1.08 -11.09
C ARG A 97 -8.71 -0.16 -10.41
N PHE A 98 -9.42 -0.75 -9.44
CA PHE A 98 -8.88 -1.81 -8.59
C PHE A 98 -9.72 -3.09 -8.68
N ASP A 99 -9.04 -4.22 -8.87
CA ASP A 99 -9.63 -5.56 -8.77
C ASP A 99 -9.68 -6.04 -7.32
N ILE A 100 -8.70 -5.61 -6.50
CA ILE A 100 -8.57 -5.95 -5.08
C ILE A 100 -8.18 -4.71 -4.28
N VAL A 101 -8.82 -4.56 -3.13
CA VAL A 101 -8.40 -3.64 -2.07
C VAL A 101 -7.99 -4.46 -0.85
N HIS A 102 -6.77 -4.29 -0.38
CA HIS A 102 -6.26 -4.91 0.84
C HIS A 102 -5.81 -3.82 1.82
N SER A 103 -6.33 -3.89 3.05
CA SER A 103 -6.16 -2.90 4.11
C SER A 103 -5.92 -3.58 5.45
#